data_AF-A0A958FML8-F1
#
_entry.id   AF-A0A958FML8-F1
#
_cell.length_a   1.000
_cell.length_b   1.000
_cell.length_c   1.000
_cell.angle_alpha   90.00
_cell.angle_beta   90.00
_cell.angle_gamma   90.00
#
_symmetry.space_group_name_H-M   'P 1'
#
loop_
_entity.id
_entity.type
_entity.pdbx_description
1 polymer ?
#
loop_
_entity_poly.entity_id
_entity_poly.type
_entity_poly.pdbx_seq_one_letter_code
_entity_poly.pdbx_strand_id
1 'polypeptide(L)'
;MLNHPYNKLPQQRRRLFLIVAIVLTLAVEGYLIILNSALSGPYAPGGIVAFELAKTAPAAEAILHNWGNAGIDTARRSLQWDFLFLLLYPLAISLACARVAEQWTGWRNLFQMTGYLLAWGQFVAGALDALENLILLSMLDQDFGIALPYLAWIAASLKFMLVGAGLLYVLAGLVRRLRGHWNWILAYLYFERVPLAGSLMLVALAYLGVAGPATTRNLLITDRWHQLLILSYLVFLAAYLCSFTGMLIWRLGRYRFGVRRIGYQRLRKYRRSLQTVPFWVLVLPMLLALFKRTLLGSGAAAAMILLGGLLGWLSLQVIELLREKIVDWYRLHRSGPNAVQKLAQTLGSGYYNANTGQAHRGHAMALVTMGFLGIIYLAGYWQLNPKSPLFEVPPFAYVLGLHMILTSLLSGATFFIDRYRIPLLTAITLYSALVYNTTRTDHYFSLYREVLPAPAIAEAVSARLALADSSADSSGKGIVTLVCASGGGIQAAAWTARVLTGLQESIGPAFPRSIQLISATSGGSVGTLYYLAAFDPHRGLPTRPELLPEVIDAASASSL
;
A
#
# COMPACT_ATOMS: atom_id res chain seq x y z
N MET A 1 -39.99 12.30 30.22
CA MET A 1 -38.96 11.79 29.31
C MET A 1 -39.65 10.92 28.28
N LEU A 2 -39.43 11.17 26.99
CA LEU A 2 -40.07 10.39 25.93
C LEU A 2 -39.46 8.98 25.91
N ASN A 3 -40.31 7.97 25.99
CA ASN A 3 -39.90 6.57 26.09
C ASN A 3 -40.07 5.89 24.74
N HIS A 4 -39.11 5.06 24.35
CA HIS A 4 -39.24 4.26 23.14
C HIS A 4 -40.02 2.95 23.41
N PRO A 5 -40.55 2.29 22.36
CA PRO A 5 -41.49 1.15 22.51
C PRO A 5 -40.95 -0.05 23.31
N TYR A 6 -39.64 -0.15 23.48
CA TYR A 6 -38.94 -1.34 23.99
C TYR A 6 -38.22 -1.11 25.32
N ASN A 7 -38.55 -0.05 26.06
CA ASN A 7 -37.87 0.31 27.31
C ASN A 7 -37.89 -0.81 28.37
N LYS A 8 -38.91 -1.66 28.36
CA LYS A 8 -39.05 -2.78 29.31
C LYS A 8 -38.24 -4.03 28.92
N LEU A 9 -37.65 -4.08 27.73
CA LEU A 9 -36.91 -5.25 27.23
C LEU A 9 -35.40 -5.15 27.53
N PRO A 10 -34.77 -6.23 28.06
CA PRO A 10 -33.33 -6.28 28.22
C PRO A 10 -32.58 -6.06 26.90
N GLN A 11 -31.42 -5.39 26.95
CA GLN A 11 -30.65 -5.03 25.74
C GLN A 11 -30.25 -6.24 24.88
N GLN A 12 -29.94 -7.38 25.50
CA GLN A 12 -29.60 -8.63 24.79
C GLN A 12 -30.78 -9.16 23.96
N ARG A 13 -31.99 -9.17 24.55
CA ARG A 13 -33.21 -9.60 23.85
C ARG A 13 -33.57 -8.64 22.72
N ARG A 14 -33.46 -7.32 22.94
CA ARG A 14 -33.66 -6.30 21.89
C ARG A 14 -32.73 -6.49 20.70
N ARG A 15 -31.46 -6.84 20.94
CA ARG A 15 -30.49 -7.12 19.87
C ARG A 15 -30.86 -8.38 19.08
N LEU A 16 -31.26 -9.44 19.77
CA LEU A 16 -31.71 -10.67 19.11
C LEU A 16 -32.96 -10.40 18.26
N PHE A 17 -33.96 -9.72 18.83
CA PHE A 17 -35.18 -9.36 18.09
C PHE A 17 -34.90 -8.48 16.87
N LEU A 18 -33.99 -7.51 16.97
CA LEU A 18 -33.59 -6.71 15.82
C LEU A 18 -32.99 -7.56 14.71
N ILE A 19 -32.07 -8.49 15.05
CA ILE A 19 -31.44 -9.38 14.06
C ILE A 19 -32.49 -10.27 13.39
N VAL A 20 -33.37 -10.90 14.19
CA VAL A 20 -34.44 -11.76 13.68
C VAL A 20 -35.40 -10.97 12.80
N ALA A 21 -35.84 -9.78 13.23
CA ALA A 21 -36.73 -8.92 12.45
C ALA A 21 -36.10 -8.51 11.12
N ILE A 22 -34.82 -8.10 11.11
CA ILE A 22 -34.12 -7.77 9.86
C ILE A 22 -34.04 -8.97 8.93
N VAL A 23 -33.63 -10.14 9.44
CA VAL A 23 -33.49 -11.36 8.61
C VAL A 23 -34.83 -11.76 7.99
N LEU A 24 -35.91 -11.76 8.78
CA LEU A 24 -37.25 -12.07 8.29
C LEU A 24 -37.75 -11.02 7.30
N THR A 25 -37.54 -9.73 7.58
CA THR A 25 -37.91 -8.63 6.66
C THR A 25 -37.23 -8.81 5.31
N LEU A 26 -35.91 -9.04 5.30
CA LEU A 26 -35.14 -9.25 4.06
C LEU A 26 -35.55 -10.52 3.30
N ALA A 27 -35.93 -11.58 4.03
CA ALA A 27 -36.40 -12.82 3.40
C ALA A 27 -37.76 -12.61 2.69
N VAL A 28 -38.70 -11.95 3.36
CA VAL A 28 -40.02 -11.63 2.78
C VAL A 28 -39.88 -10.63 1.64
N GLU A 29 -39.05 -9.59 1.80
CA GLU A 29 -38.82 -8.61 0.73
C GLU A 29 -38.15 -9.25 -0.49
N GLY A 30 -37.19 -10.16 -0.29
CA GLY A 30 -36.60 -10.92 -1.38
C GLY A 30 -37.65 -11.71 -2.18
N TYR A 31 -38.64 -12.28 -1.50
CA TYR A 31 -39.76 -12.95 -2.15
C TYR A 31 -40.70 -11.97 -2.88
N LEU A 32 -41.04 -10.84 -2.25
CA LEU A 32 -41.86 -9.79 -2.85
C LEU A 32 -41.20 -9.16 -4.09
N ILE A 33 -39.88 -8.97 -4.10
CA ILE A 33 -39.13 -8.48 -5.26
C ILE A 33 -39.28 -9.43 -6.45
N ILE A 34 -39.25 -10.75 -6.21
CA ILE A 34 -39.45 -11.76 -7.26
C ILE A 34 -40.87 -11.65 -7.82
N LEU A 35 -41.90 -11.57 -6.96
CA LEU A 35 -43.29 -11.37 -7.41
C LEU A 35 -43.46 -10.05 -8.18
N ASN A 36 -42.86 -8.97 -7.68
CA ASN A 36 -42.94 -7.64 -8.27
C ASN A 36 -42.28 -7.57 -9.66
N SER A 37 -41.24 -8.37 -9.91
CA SER A 37 -40.57 -8.41 -11.22
C SER A 37 -41.50 -8.82 -12.36
N ALA A 38 -42.52 -9.62 -12.08
CA ALA A 38 -43.56 -10.00 -13.05
C ALA A 38 -44.61 -8.92 -13.28
N LEU A 39 -44.67 -7.89 -12.42
CA LEU A 39 -45.59 -6.75 -12.50
C LEU A 39 -44.92 -5.52 -13.13
N SER A 40 -43.60 -5.52 -13.31
CA SER A 40 -42.91 -4.38 -13.92
C SER A 40 -43.18 -4.27 -15.42
N GLY A 41 -43.50 -3.07 -15.90
CA GLY A 41 -43.77 -2.83 -17.32
C GLY A 41 -43.78 -1.34 -17.68
N PRO A 42 -44.08 -0.97 -18.95
CA PRO A 42 -44.02 0.41 -19.44
C PRO A 42 -44.92 1.39 -18.66
N TYR A 43 -46.09 0.92 -18.21
CA TYR A 43 -47.06 1.70 -17.42
C TYR A 43 -46.86 1.56 -15.90
N ALA A 44 -46.05 0.58 -15.47
CA ALA A 44 -45.76 0.30 -14.07
C ALA A 44 -44.28 -0.07 -13.90
N PRO A 45 -43.32 0.85 -14.09
CA PRO A 45 -41.89 0.52 -14.06
C PRO A 45 -41.42 -0.01 -12.69
N GLY A 46 -42.12 0.36 -11.62
CA GLY A 46 -41.91 -0.15 -10.26
C GLY A 46 -42.82 -1.30 -9.85
N GLY A 47 -43.61 -1.86 -10.76
CA GLY A 47 -44.62 -2.88 -10.46
C GLY A 47 -45.67 -2.39 -9.47
N ILE A 48 -45.87 -3.11 -8.37
CA ILE A 48 -46.85 -2.79 -7.33
C ILE A 48 -46.67 -1.38 -6.76
N VAL A 49 -45.42 -0.91 -6.61
CA VAL A 49 -45.14 0.45 -6.10
C VAL A 49 -45.62 1.53 -7.07
N ALA A 50 -45.64 1.26 -8.38
CA ALA A 50 -46.21 2.20 -9.35
C ALA A 50 -47.75 2.28 -9.21
N PHE A 51 -48.39 1.19 -8.80
CA PHE A 51 -49.82 1.14 -8.53
C PHE A 51 -50.19 1.88 -7.24
N GLU A 52 -49.40 1.70 -6.17
CA GLU A 52 -49.49 2.49 -4.92
C GLU A 52 -49.41 4.00 -5.18
N LEU A 53 -48.59 4.40 -6.15
CA LEU A 53 -48.31 5.79 -6.47
C LEU A 53 -49.11 6.34 -7.66
N ALA A 54 -50.08 5.58 -8.19
CA ALA A 54 -50.82 5.95 -9.39
C ALA A 54 -51.63 7.24 -9.25
N LYS A 55 -52.09 7.56 -8.03
CA LYS A 55 -52.81 8.79 -7.60
C LYS A 55 -54.16 9.06 -8.28
N THR A 56 -54.34 8.70 -9.53
CA THR A 56 -55.51 9.00 -10.36
C THR A 56 -56.12 7.71 -10.91
N ALA A 57 -57.43 7.68 -11.10
CA ALA A 57 -58.13 6.51 -11.63
C ALA A 57 -57.63 6.09 -13.03
N PRO A 58 -57.44 7.01 -14.02
CA PRO A 58 -56.95 6.61 -15.34
C PRO A 58 -55.56 5.97 -15.32
N ALA A 59 -54.66 6.45 -14.43
CA ALA A 59 -53.33 5.86 -14.29
C ALA A 59 -53.39 4.45 -13.67
N ALA A 60 -54.22 4.27 -12.64
CA ALA A 60 -54.41 2.98 -12.00
C ALA A 60 -55.06 1.96 -12.96
N GLU A 61 -56.07 2.37 -13.72
CA GLU A 61 -56.73 1.56 -14.75
C GLU A 61 -55.76 1.14 -15.87
N ALA A 62 -54.90 2.04 -16.33
CA ALA A 62 -53.88 1.72 -17.33
C ALA A 62 -52.90 0.64 -16.84
N ILE A 63 -52.54 0.68 -15.55
CA ILE A 63 -51.68 -0.35 -14.92
C ILE A 63 -52.40 -1.70 -14.89
N LEU A 64 -53.65 -1.74 -14.40
CA LEU A 64 -54.43 -2.97 -14.31
C LEU A 64 -54.71 -3.58 -15.69
N HIS A 65 -55.04 -2.75 -16.68
CA HIS A 65 -55.24 -3.19 -18.06
C HIS A 65 -53.96 -3.79 -18.65
N ASN A 66 -52.80 -3.18 -18.38
CA ASN A 66 -51.51 -3.71 -18.83
C ASN A 66 -51.13 -5.03 -18.15
N TRP A 67 -51.48 -5.20 -16.87
CA TRP A 67 -51.23 -6.44 -16.13
C TRP A 67 -52.11 -7.61 -16.58
N GLY A 68 -53.33 -7.33 -17.03
CA GLY A 68 -54.31 -8.36 -17.36
C GLY A 68 -54.58 -9.31 -16.18
N ASN A 69 -55.31 -10.39 -16.43
CA ASN A 69 -55.76 -11.30 -15.37
C ASN A 69 -54.58 -11.96 -14.62
N ALA A 70 -53.54 -12.42 -15.34
CA ALA A 70 -52.39 -13.07 -14.74
C ALA A 70 -51.54 -12.12 -13.86
N GLY A 71 -51.43 -10.85 -14.27
CA GLY A 71 -50.77 -9.83 -13.48
C GLY A 71 -51.60 -9.43 -12.26
N ILE A 72 -52.92 -9.32 -12.38
CA ILE A 72 -53.83 -9.04 -11.24
C ILE A 72 -53.74 -10.15 -10.17
N ASP A 73 -53.72 -11.43 -10.57
CA ASP A 73 -53.53 -12.54 -9.63
C ASP A 73 -52.18 -12.50 -8.92
N THR A 74 -51.15 -12.02 -9.63
CA THR A 74 -49.80 -11.85 -9.06
C THR A 74 -49.75 -10.65 -8.13
N ALA A 75 -50.40 -9.53 -8.47
CA ALA A 75 -50.56 -8.36 -7.61
C ALA A 75 -51.33 -8.70 -6.33
N ARG A 76 -52.42 -9.48 -6.43
CA ARG A 76 -53.18 -9.96 -5.27
C ARG A 76 -52.31 -10.79 -4.33
N ARG A 77 -51.52 -11.73 -4.87
CA ARG A 77 -50.56 -12.51 -4.07
C ARG A 77 -49.49 -11.62 -3.44
N SER A 78 -48.97 -10.64 -4.17
CA SER A 78 -48.01 -9.67 -3.65
C SER A 78 -48.59 -8.93 -2.44
N LEU A 79 -49.78 -8.34 -2.57
CA LEU A 79 -50.48 -7.62 -1.50
C LEU A 79 -50.79 -8.51 -0.28
N GLN A 80 -51.16 -9.78 -0.50
CA GLN A 80 -51.39 -10.74 0.60
C GLN A 80 -50.11 -11.02 1.40
N TRP A 81 -48.97 -11.21 0.71
CA TRP A 81 -47.68 -11.37 1.38
C TRP A 81 -47.19 -10.07 2.01
N ASP A 82 -47.62 -8.93 1.49
CA ASP A 82 -47.28 -7.63 2.04
C ASP A 82 -47.88 -7.41 3.44
N PHE A 83 -49.00 -8.06 3.78
CA PHE A 83 -49.50 -8.09 5.17
C PHE A 83 -48.52 -8.73 6.16
N LEU A 84 -47.71 -9.70 5.73
CA LEU A 84 -46.64 -10.23 6.56
C LEU A 84 -45.46 -9.25 6.61
N PHE A 85 -45.13 -8.62 5.48
CA PHE A 85 -44.05 -7.64 5.38
C PHE A 85 -44.28 -6.42 6.28
N LEU A 86 -45.50 -5.86 6.28
CA LEU A 86 -45.88 -4.69 7.10
C LEU A 86 -45.90 -4.97 8.61
N LEU A 87 -45.82 -6.22 9.05
CA LEU A 87 -45.58 -6.55 10.46
C LEU A 87 -44.09 -6.57 10.80
N LEU A 88 -43.24 -6.91 9.83
CA LEU A 88 -41.83 -7.17 10.01
C LEU A 88 -40.97 -5.90 9.83
N TYR A 89 -41.14 -5.17 8.72
CA TYR A 89 -40.26 -4.02 8.45
C TYR A 89 -40.47 -2.87 9.47
N PRO A 90 -41.69 -2.51 9.92
CA PRO A 90 -41.84 -1.45 10.91
C PRO A 90 -41.18 -1.81 12.24
N LEU A 91 -41.28 -3.09 12.61
CA LEU A 91 -40.62 -3.63 13.80
C LEU A 91 -39.10 -3.53 13.68
N ALA A 92 -38.53 -3.92 12.53
CA ALA A 92 -37.09 -3.86 12.26
C ALA A 92 -36.57 -2.41 12.30
N ILE A 93 -37.22 -1.49 11.59
CA ILE A 93 -36.83 -0.07 11.54
C ILE A 93 -37.04 0.59 12.89
N SER A 94 -38.13 0.29 13.61
CA SER A 94 -38.40 0.81 14.95
C SER A 94 -37.34 0.40 15.97
N LEU A 95 -36.99 -0.90 16.01
CA LEU A 95 -35.92 -1.43 16.86
C LEU A 95 -34.57 -0.79 16.52
N ALA A 96 -34.28 -0.58 15.23
CA ALA A 96 -33.06 0.08 14.78
C ALA A 96 -33.01 1.56 15.23
N CYS A 97 -34.10 2.31 15.05
CA CYS A 97 -34.23 3.70 15.49
C CYS A 97 -34.04 3.83 17.00
N ALA A 98 -34.73 3.00 17.80
CA ALA A 98 -34.58 2.96 19.25
C ALA A 98 -33.13 2.66 19.66
N ARG A 99 -32.48 1.70 19.00
CA ARG A 99 -31.09 1.29 19.31
C ARG A 99 -30.07 2.37 18.95
N VAL A 100 -30.32 3.14 17.89
CA VAL A 100 -29.49 4.29 17.50
C VAL A 100 -29.73 5.47 18.44
N ALA A 101 -30.97 5.72 18.84
CA ALA A 101 -31.32 6.76 19.82
C ALA A 101 -30.55 6.61 21.14
N GLU A 102 -30.37 5.38 21.63
CA GLU A 102 -29.56 5.13 22.83
C GLU A 102 -28.08 5.56 22.73
N GLN A 103 -27.55 5.80 21.52
CA GLN A 103 -26.18 6.32 21.34
C GLN A 103 -26.07 7.81 21.68
N TRP A 104 -27.20 8.50 21.75
CA TRP A 104 -27.30 9.93 22.00
C TRP A 104 -27.79 10.11 23.44
N THR A 105 -26.88 10.36 24.37
CA THR A 105 -27.21 10.55 25.79
C THR A 105 -27.16 12.04 26.17
N GLY A 106 -28.07 12.47 27.04
CA GLY A 106 -28.13 13.84 27.57
C GLY A 106 -29.55 14.37 27.72
N TRP A 107 -29.78 15.25 28.70
CA TRP A 107 -31.12 15.69 29.12
C TRP A 107 -31.92 16.49 28.07
N ARG A 108 -31.26 17.00 27.02
CA ARG A 108 -31.86 17.80 25.92
C ARG A 108 -31.50 17.31 24.52
N ASN A 109 -31.10 16.04 24.37
CA ASN A 109 -30.58 15.57 23.10
C ASN A 109 -31.72 15.38 22.06
N LEU A 110 -31.88 16.36 21.16
CA LEU A 110 -32.88 16.33 20.10
C LEU A 110 -32.78 15.06 19.24
N PHE A 111 -31.57 14.56 18.94
CA PHE A 111 -31.38 13.34 18.16
C PHE A 111 -31.97 12.10 18.85
N GLN A 112 -31.81 11.99 20.18
CA GLN A 112 -32.40 10.91 20.95
C GLN A 112 -33.93 10.96 20.87
N MET A 113 -34.50 12.15 21.06
CA MET A 113 -35.95 12.37 20.98
C MET A 113 -36.49 12.03 19.59
N THR A 114 -35.84 12.52 18.53
CA THR A 114 -36.19 12.20 17.14
C THR A 114 -36.16 10.70 16.89
N GLY A 115 -35.13 9.99 17.35
CA GLY A 115 -35.05 8.55 17.20
C GLY A 115 -36.16 7.77 17.93
N TYR A 116 -36.62 8.27 19.08
CA TYR A 116 -37.77 7.68 19.79
C TYR A 116 -39.10 7.97 19.11
N LEU A 117 -39.29 9.18 18.60
CA LEU A 117 -40.47 9.54 17.80
C LEU A 117 -40.54 8.73 16.51
N LEU A 118 -39.41 8.59 15.79
CA LEU A 118 -39.33 7.76 14.59
C LEU A 118 -39.59 6.29 14.89
N ALA A 119 -39.13 5.77 16.04
CA ALA A 119 -39.42 4.40 16.45
C ALA A 119 -40.94 4.15 16.62
N TRP A 120 -41.67 5.09 17.22
CA TRP A 120 -43.14 5.03 17.27
C TRP A 120 -43.78 5.26 15.91
N GLY A 121 -43.25 6.20 15.12
CA GLY A 121 -43.72 6.54 13.79
C GLY A 121 -43.68 5.38 12.80
N GLN A 122 -42.79 4.40 12.98
CA GLN A 122 -42.82 3.20 12.14
C GLN A 122 -44.10 2.38 12.29
N PHE A 123 -44.69 2.29 13.50
CA PHE A 123 -45.97 1.60 13.66
C PHE A 123 -47.11 2.34 12.97
N VAL A 124 -47.03 3.68 12.90
CA VAL A 124 -47.94 4.49 12.09
C VAL A 124 -47.72 4.20 10.60
N ALA A 125 -46.47 4.07 10.14
CA ALA A 125 -46.17 3.67 8.77
C ALA A 125 -46.77 2.30 8.42
N GLY A 126 -46.64 1.29 9.29
CA GLY A 126 -47.25 -0.02 9.10
C GLY A 126 -48.80 0.01 9.09
N ALA A 127 -49.42 0.91 9.86
CA ALA A 127 -50.87 1.09 9.83
C ALA A 127 -51.34 1.78 8.53
N LEU A 128 -50.58 2.76 8.04
CA LEU A 128 -50.82 3.39 6.74
C LEU A 128 -50.65 2.39 5.60
N ASP A 129 -49.67 1.49 5.71
CA ASP A 129 -49.43 0.40 4.77
C ASP A 129 -50.61 -0.58 4.71
N ALA A 130 -51.12 -0.98 5.88
CA ALA A 130 -52.28 -1.85 5.94
C ALA A 130 -53.53 -1.19 5.31
N LEU A 131 -53.75 0.11 5.55
CA LEU A 131 -54.84 0.86 4.92
C LEU A 131 -54.67 0.90 3.40
N GLU A 132 -53.47 1.19 2.94
CA GLU A 132 -53.13 1.26 1.53
C GLU A 132 -53.33 -0.09 0.83
N ASN A 133 -52.80 -1.18 1.38
CA ASN A 133 -52.99 -2.54 0.88
C ASN A 133 -54.46 -2.96 0.80
N LEU A 134 -55.29 -2.57 1.77
CA LEU A 134 -56.74 -2.82 1.73
C LEU A 134 -57.41 -2.06 0.58
N ILE A 135 -57.02 -0.81 0.35
CA ILE A 135 -57.54 0.00 -0.75
C ILE A 135 -57.12 -0.64 -2.09
N LEU A 136 -55.84 -0.98 -2.26
CA LEU A 136 -55.36 -1.60 -3.50
C LEU A 136 -56.04 -2.94 -3.78
N LEU A 137 -56.22 -3.80 -2.77
CA LEU A 137 -56.96 -5.05 -2.93
C LEU A 137 -58.39 -4.81 -3.40
N SER A 138 -59.09 -3.82 -2.83
CA SER A 138 -60.44 -3.48 -3.28
C SER A 138 -60.47 -3.02 -4.74
N MET A 139 -59.43 -2.32 -5.21
CA MET A 139 -59.32 -1.85 -6.59
C MET A 139 -59.03 -2.98 -7.60
N LEU A 140 -58.61 -4.17 -7.15
CA LEU A 140 -58.42 -5.33 -8.02
C LEU A 140 -59.74 -6.04 -8.38
N ASP A 141 -60.77 -5.89 -7.56
CA ASP A 141 -62.01 -6.68 -7.64
C ASP A 141 -63.22 -5.90 -8.18
N GLN A 142 -63.16 -4.57 -8.26
CA GLN A 142 -64.29 -3.73 -8.67
C GLN A 142 -63.84 -2.47 -9.41
N ASP A 143 -64.75 -1.88 -10.18
CA ASP A 143 -64.57 -0.54 -10.72
C ASP A 143 -64.43 0.49 -9.60
N PHE A 144 -63.45 1.37 -9.71
CA PHE A 144 -63.14 2.37 -8.70
C PHE A 144 -63.23 3.78 -9.26
N GLY A 145 -63.80 4.69 -8.47
CA GLY A 145 -63.79 6.11 -8.78
C GLY A 145 -62.47 6.80 -8.44
N ILE A 146 -62.46 8.13 -8.51
CA ILE A 146 -61.26 8.96 -8.29
C ILE A 146 -60.73 8.86 -6.84
N ALA A 147 -61.58 8.51 -5.87
CA ALA A 147 -61.25 8.57 -4.44
C ALA A 147 -60.25 7.49 -3.98
N LEU A 148 -60.40 6.23 -4.42
CA LEU A 148 -59.58 5.12 -3.92
C LEU A 148 -58.09 5.26 -4.31
N PRO A 149 -57.72 5.50 -5.58
CA PRO A 149 -56.32 5.70 -5.96
C PRO A 149 -55.68 6.90 -5.25
N TYR A 150 -56.46 7.95 -4.97
CA TYR A 150 -55.97 9.14 -4.28
C TYR A 150 -55.69 8.87 -2.79
N LEU A 151 -56.57 8.13 -2.11
CA LEU A 151 -56.37 7.75 -0.71
C LEU A 151 -55.21 6.76 -0.54
N ALA A 152 -55.08 5.79 -1.45
CA ALA A 152 -53.92 4.88 -1.48
C ALA A 152 -52.62 5.68 -1.65
N TRP A 153 -52.59 6.64 -2.57
CA TRP A 153 -51.42 7.50 -2.78
C TRP A 153 -51.04 8.32 -1.55
N ILE A 154 -52.02 8.88 -0.80
CA ILE A 154 -51.75 9.60 0.45
C ILE A 154 -51.11 8.66 1.48
N ALA A 155 -51.72 7.48 1.68
CA ALA A 155 -51.25 6.50 2.64
C ALA A 155 -49.84 6.01 2.29
N ALA A 156 -49.60 5.64 1.03
CA ALA A 156 -48.28 5.25 0.50
C ALA A 156 -47.25 6.37 0.69
N SER A 157 -47.59 7.62 0.34
CA SER A 157 -46.67 8.75 0.44
C SER A 157 -46.25 9.02 1.88
N LEU A 158 -47.20 9.02 2.82
CA LEU A 158 -46.92 9.23 4.25
C LEU A 158 -46.13 8.07 4.84
N LYS A 159 -46.44 6.82 4.45
CA LYS A 159 -45.68 5.62 4.78
C LYS A 159 -44.21 5.78 4.35
N PHE A 160 -43.97 6.04 3.06
CA PHE A 160 -42.61 6.17 2.52
C PHE A 160 -41.82 7.31 3.17
N MET A 161 -42.46 8.43 3.50
CA MET A 161 -41.81 9.51 4.24
C MET A 161 -41.34 9.07 5.64
N LEU A 162 -42.20 8.37 6.39
CA LEU A 162 -41.86 7.87 7.73
C LEU A 162 -40.78 6.78 7.70
N VAL A 163 -40.87 5.86 6.74
CA VAL A 163 -39.88 4.80 6.52
C VAL A 163 -38.54 5.40 6.13
N GLY A 164 -38.53 6.31 5.15
CA GLY A 164 -37.33 7.01 4.70
C GLY A 164 -36.64 7.80 5.82
N ALA A 165 -37.42 8.54 6.62
CA ALA A 165 -36.87 9.26 7.78
C ALA A 165 -36.25 8.32 8.82
N GLY A 166 -36.88 7.17 9.09
CA GLY A 166 -36.35 6.12 9.96
C GLY A 166 -35.03 5.54 9.45
N LEU A 167 -34.97 5.17 8.17
CA LEU A 167 -33.76 4.62 7.54
C LEU A 167 -32.61 5.62 7.51
N LEU A 168 -32.87 6.89 7.17
CA LEU A 168 -31.87 7.96 7.18
C LEU A 168 -31.31 8.19 8.59
N TYR A 169 -32.17 8.17 9.61
CA TYR A 169 -31.75 8.29 11.00
C TYR A 169 -30.86 7.12 11.45
N VAL A 170 -31.24 5.89 11.07
CA VAL A 170 -30.42 4.69 11.35
C VAL A 170 -29.06 4.77 10.65
N LEU A 171 -29.03 5.20 9.39
CA LEU A 171 -27.80 5.39 8.62
C LEU A 171 -26.87 6.43 9.27
N ALA A 172 -27.40 7.58 9.68
CA ALA A 172 -26.62 8.62 10.37
C ALA A 172 -26.00 8.09 11.68
N GLY A 173 -26.77 7.30 12.44
CA GLY A 173 -26.27 6.61 13.63
C GLY A 173 -25.18 5.60 13.34
N LEU A 174 -25.32 4.82 12.27
CA LEU A 174 -24.31 3.86 11.83
C LEU A 174 -23.02 4.56 11.41
N VAL A 175 -23.11 5.63 10.60
CA VAL A 175 -21.97 6.44 10.17
C VAL A 175 -21.23 7.01 11.38
N ARG A 176 -21.93 7.56 12.39
CA ARG A 176 -21.29 8.03 13.62
C ARG A 176 -20.55 6.92 14.36
N ARG A 177 -21.20 5.76 14.53
CA ARG A 177 -20.60 4.60 15.20
C ARG A 177 -19.37 4.10 14.46
N LEU A 178 -19.42 4.09 13.13
CA LEU A 178 -18.30 3.72 12.26
C LEU A 178 -17.21 4.79 12.28
N ARG A 179 -17.53 6.09 12.27
CA ARG A 179 -16.56 7.20 12.34
C ARG A 179 -15.68 7.11 13.59
N GLY A 180 -16.27 6.77 14.73
CA GLY A 180 -15.52 6.48 15.95
C GLY A 180 -14.53 5.32 15.80
N HIS A 181 -14.83 4.33 14.94
CA HIS A 181 -13.93 3.21 14.63
C HIS A 181 -12.88 3.58 13.56
N TRP A 182 -13.30 4.25 12.49
CA TRP A 182 -12.43 4.68 11.41
C TRP A 182 -11.38 5.68 11.89
N ASN A 183 -11.74 6.62 12.78
CA ASN A 183 -10.80 7.63 13.27
C ASN A 183 -9.58 7.01 13.97
N TRP A 184 -9.72 5.91 14.72
CA TRP A 184 -8.55 5.28 15.35
C TRP A 184 -7.75 4.42 14.38
N ILE A 185 -8.40 3.75 13.41
CA ILE A 185 -7.71 3.01 12.35
C ILE A 185 -6.87 3.96 11.51
N LEU A 186 -7.48 5.06 11.06
CA LEU A 186 -6.80 6.11 10.30
C LEU A 186 -5.65 6.74 11.09
N ALA A 187 -5.82 6.94 12.41
CA ALA A 187 -4.74 7.41 13.26
C ALA A 187 -3.55 6.45 13.27
N TYR A 188 -3.77 5.13 13.41
CA TYR A 188 -2.68 4.16 13.35
C TYR A 188 -2.04 4.08 11.96
N LEU A 189 -2.83 4.09 10.88
CA LEU A 189 -2.30 4.15 9.52
C LEU A 189 -1.43 5.39 9.31
N TYR A 190 -1.85 6.55 9.84
CA TYR A 190 -1.06 7.77 9.80
C TYR A 190 0.25 7.62 10.58
N PHE A 191 0.23 7.11 11.82
CA PHE A 191 1.45 6.95 12.60
C PHE A 191 2.38 5.88 12.02
N GLU A 192 1.85 4.87 11.33
CA GLU A 192 2.62 3.83 10.65
C GLU A 192 3.03 4.18 9.21
N ARG A 193 2.73 5.39 8.73
CA ARG A 193 2.96 5.76 7.33
C ARG A 193 4.40 5.54 6.87
N VAL A 194 5.39 5.71 7.74
CA VAL A 194 6.82 5.48 7.39
C VAL A 194 7.13 3.99 7.20
N PRO A 195 6.92 3.10 8.18
CA PRO A 195 7.15 1.67 7.95
C PRO A 195 6.22 1.07 6.89
N LEU A 196 5.00 1.63 6.70
CA LEU A 196 4.12 1.25 5.59
C LEU A 196 4.69 1.68 4.23
N ALA A 197 5.19 2.91 4.10
CA ALA A 197 5.85 3.36 2.88
C ALA A 197 7.10 2.53 2.58
N GLY A 198 7.88 2.19 3.61
CA GLY A 198 9.01 1.27 3.48
C GLY A 198 8.58 -0.12 3.01
N SER A 199 7.53 -0.67 3.60
CA SER A 199 6.94 -1.96 3.20
C SER A 199 6.48 -1.93 1.73
N LEU A 200 5.79 -0.88 1.32
CA LEU A 200 5.34 -0.69 -0.07
C LEU A 200 6.52 -0.54 -1.03
N MET A 201 7.58 0.16 -0.63
CA MET A 201 8.80 0.30 -1.43
C MET A 201 9.45 -1.07 -1.69
N LEU A 202 9.53 -1.96 -0.70
CA LEU A 202 10.08 -3.31 -0.91
C LEU A 202 9.25 -4.11 -1.91
N VAL A 203 7.92 -4.10 -1.79
CA VAL A 203 7.04 -4.79 -2.75
C VAL A 203 7.13 -4.18 -4.15
N ALA A 204 7.18 -2.84 -4.24
CA ALA A 204 7.33 -2.13 -5.50
C ALA A 204 8.68 -2.45 -6.16
N LEU A 205 9.78 -2.51 -5.41
CA LEU A 205 11.09 -2.87 -5.93
C LEU A 205 11.12 -4.32 -6.44
N ALA A 206 10.44 -5.25 -5.76
CA ALA A 206 10.32 -6.63 -6.24
C ALA A 206 9.57 -6.67 -7.59
N TYR A 207 8.44 -5.95 -7.69
CA TYR A 207 7.66 -5.87 -8.92
C TYR A 207 8.46 -5.20 -10.06
N LEU A 208 9.04 -4.03 -9.81
CA LEU A 208 9.80 -3.26 -10.80
C LEU A 208 11.09 -3.96 -11.23
N GLY A 209 11.71 -4.75 -10.37
CA GLY A 209 12.85 -5.58 -10.73
C GLY A 209 12.50 -6.74 -11.66
N VAL A 210 11.22 -7.14 -11.72
CA VAL A 210 10.73 -8.17 -12.65
C VAL A 210 10.07 -7.58 -13.89
N ALA A 211 9.21 -6.58 -13.74
CA ALA A 211 8.35 -6.06 -14.81
C ALA A 211 8.66 -4.60 -15.20
N GLY A 212 9.55 -3.92 -14.49
CA GLY A 212 9.85 -2.52 -14.71
C GLY A 212 10.84 -2.25 -15.87
N PRO A 213 11.26 -0.98 -16.03
CA PRO A 213 12.27 -0.57 -17.01
C PRO A 213 13.61 -1.29 -16.85
N ALA A 214 14.48 -1.20 -17.86
CA ALA A 214 15.82 -1.82 -17.82
C ALA A 214 16.63 -1.39 -16.57
N THR A 215 16.55 -0.12 -16.18
CA THR A 215 17.23 0.41 -14.98
C THR A 215 16.85 -0.30 -13.70
N THR A 216 15.56 -0.59 -13.47
CA THR A 216 15.10 -1.29 -12.26
C THR A 216 15.32 -2.79 -12.35
N ARG A 217 15.21 -3.39 -13.55
CA ARG A 217 15.49 -4.81 -13.75
C ARG A 217 16.97 -5.14 -13.50
N ASN A 218 17.87 -4.26 -13.94
CA ASN A 218 19.31 -4.44 -13.77
C ASN A 218 19.76 -4.39 -12.30
N LEU A 219 18.97 -3.79 -11.40
CA LEU A 219 19.27 -3.81 -9.97
C LEU A 219 19.27 -5.22 -9.37
N LEU A 220 18.43 -6.13 -9.89
CA LEU A 220 18.28 -7.49 -9.35
C LEU A 220 19.15 -8.53 -10.05
N ILE A 221 19.95 -8.13 -11.04
CA ILE A 221 20.84 -9.06 -11.73
C ILE A 221 22.01 -9.41 -10.80
N THR A 222 22.24 -10.71 -10.65
CA THR A 222 23.37 -11.25 -9.91
C THR A 222 23.97 -12.39 -10.70
N ASP A 223 25.29 -12.43 -10.84
CA ASP A 223 26.04 -13.47 -11.53
C ASP A 223 26.87 -14.33 -10.55
N ARG A 224 27.14 -13.83 -9.34
CA ARG A 224 27.93 -14.53 -8.32
C ARG A 224 27.10 -15.01 -7.13
N TRP A 225 27.48 -16.16 -6.57
CA TRP A 225 26.77 -16.79 -5.45
C TRP A 225 26.69 -15.89 -4.20
N HIS A 226 27.75 -15.14 -3.90
CA HIS A 226 27.82 -14.26 -2.72
C HIS A 226 26.89 -13.05 -2.86
N GLN A 227 26.71 -12.51 -4.07
CA GLN A 227 25.78 -11.40 -4.31
C GLN A 227 24.34 -11.83 -3.96
N LEU A 228 23.91 -13.01 -4.43
CA LEU A 228 22.57 -13.53 -4.15
C LEU A 228 22.38 -13.87 -2.66
N LEU A 229 23.42 -14.41 -2.02
CA LEU A 229 23.44 -14.68 -0.57
C LEU A 229 23.25 -13.39 0.24
N ILE A 230 24.05 -12.35 -0.06
CA ILE A 230 24.00 -11.04 0.60
C ILE A 230 22.64 -10.39 0.40
N LEU A 231 22.10 -10.37 -0.82
CA LEU A 231 20.79 -9.78 -1.08
C LEU A 231 19.68 -10.52 -0.34
N SER A 232 19.69 -11.85 -0.35
CA SER A 232 18.70 -12.65 0.38
C SER A 232 18.73 -12.38 1.88
N TYR A 233 19.93 -12.23 2.45
CA TYR A 233 20.13 -11.83 3.84
C TYR A 233 19.58 -10.42 4.14
N LEU A 234 19.94 -9.42 3.32
CA LEU A 234 19.53 -8.03 3.51
C LEU A 234 18.02 -7.82 3.34
N VAL A 235 17.38 -8.54 2.41
CA VAL A 235 15.92 -8.53 2.23
C VAL A 235 15.22 -9.00 3.50
N PHE A 236 15.73 -10.05 4.13
CA PHE A 236 15.21 -10.58 5.39
C PHE A 236 15.29 -9.53 6.50
N LEU A 237 16.43 -8.84 6.63
CA LEU A 237 16.61 -7.76 7.60
C LEU A 237 15.71 -6.54 7.33
N ALA A 238 15.58 -6.12 6.08
CA ALA A 238 14.75 -4.99 5.68
C ALA A 238 13.26 -5.23 5.96
N ALA A 239 12.76 -6.42 5.60
CA ALA A 239 11.39 -6.84 5.90
C ALA A 239 11.13 -6.93 7.40
N TYR A 240 12.10 -7.45 8.16
CA TYR A 240 12.02 -7.51 9.61
C TYR A 240 11.94 -6.11 10.23
N LEU A 241 12.80 -5.19 9.79
CA LEU A 241 12.82 -3.82 10.29
C LEU A 241 11.47 -3.12 10.07
N CYS A 242 10.88 -3.23 8.88
CA CYS A 242 9.57 -2.64 8.58
C CYS A 242 8.48 -3.21 9.50
N SER A 243 8.37 -4.54 9.59
CA SER A 243 7.38 -5.23 10.43
C SER A 243 7.56 -4.91 11.93
N PHE A 244 8.82 -4.93 12.40
CA PHE A 244 9.15 -4.64 13.78
C PHE A 244 8.84 -3.19 14.17
N THR A 245 9.12 -2.24 13.28
CA THR A 245 8.89 -0.82 13.53
C THR A 245 7.39 -0.50 13.64
N GLY A 246 6.55 -1.03 12.75
CA GLY A 246 5.09 -0.90 12.87
C GLY A 246 4.56 -1.45 14.19
N MET A 247 5.05 -2.64 14.56
CA MET A 247 4.69 -3.25 15.84
C MET A 247 5.11 -2.41 17.07
N LEU A 248 6.26 -1.74 17.03
CA LEU A 248 6.67 -0.80 18.09
C LEU A 248 5.72 0.41 18.17
N ILE A 249 5.30 0.96 17.03
CA ILE A 249 4.32 2.05 16.96
C ILE A 249 2.98 1.61 17.54
N TRP A 250 2.52 0.38 17.25
CA TRP A 250 1.31 -0.17 17.90
C TRP A 250 1.44 -0.25 19.43
N ARG A 251 2.62 -0.60 19.95
CA ARG A 251 2.86 -0.73 21.39
C ARG A 251 2.98 0.61 22.11
N LEU A 252 3.73 1.55 21.53
CA LEU A 252 4.10 2.82 22.17
C LEU A 252 3.21 3.98 21.76
N GLY A 253 2.58 3.92 20.58
CA GLY A 253 1.74 4.98 20.02
C GLY A 253 0.59 5.39 20.94
N ARG A 254 0.03 4.45 21.72
CA ARG A 254 -1.00 4.78 22.73
C ARG A 254 -0.51 5.76 23.79
N TYR A 255 0.74 5.65 24.20
CA TYR A 255 1.34 6.47 25.26
C TYR A 255 1.85 7.80 24.70
N ARG A 256 2.29 7.78 23.45
CA ARG A 256 2.83 8.96 22.76
C ARG A 256 1.74 9.87 22.22
N PHE A 257 0.75 9.29 21.54
CA PHE A 257 -0.26 10.01 20.76
C PHE A 257 -1.67 9.98 21.38
N GLY A 258 -1.86 9.29 22.50
CA GLY A 258 -3.18 9.19 23.15
C GLY A 258 -4.21 8.39 22.34
N VAL A 259 -3.77 7.58 21.38
CA VAL A 259 -4.68 6.74 20.56
C VAL A 259 -5.25 5.56 21.35
N ARG A 260 -6.46 5.14 20.97
CA ARG A 260 -7.17 4.03 21.60
C ARG A 260 -6.33 2.76 21.55
N ARG A 261 -6.26 2.05 22.68
CA ARG A 261 -5.60 0.74 22.75
C ARG A 261 -6.26 -0.21 21.75
N ILE A 262 -5.53 -0.67 20.73
CA ILE A 262 -5.93 -1.81 19.90
C ILE A 262 -6.27 -2.96 20.86
N GLY A 263 -7.37 -3.69 20.60
CA GLY A 263 -7.86 -4.82 21.40
C GLY A 263 -6.92 -6.02 21.43
N TYR A 264 -5.66 -5.78 21.79
CA TYR A 264 -4.56 -6.71 21.85
C TYR A 264 -4.83 -7.86 22.81
N GLN A 265 -5.85 -7.76 23.68
CA GLN A 265 -6.28 -8.88 24.52
C GLN A 265 -6.94 -10.00 23.70
N ARG A 266 -7.80 -9.67 22.70
CA ARG A 266 -8.38 -10.68 21.79
C ARG A 266 -7.37 -11.16 20.76
N LEU A 267 -6.53 -10.24 20.27
CA LEU A 267 -5.47 -10.54 19.31
C LEU A 267 -4.20 -11.10 19.95
N ARG A 268 -4.13 -11.22 21.29
CA ARG A 268 -2.94 -11.73 22.01
C ARG A 268 -2.58 -13.14 21.57
N LYS A 269 -3.61 -13.97 21.32
CA LYS A 269 -3.47 -15.35 20.83
C LYS A 269 -2.74 -15.39 19.48
N TYR A 270 -2.92 -14.37 18.65
CA TYR A 270 -2.34 -14.25 17.31
C TYR A 270 -1.12 -13.33 17.27
N ARG A 271 -0.51 -13.03 18.43
CA ARG A 271 0.61 -12.08 18.53
C ARG A 271 1.78 -12.44 17.63
N ARG A 272 2.13 -13.72 17.53
CA ARG A 272 3.20 -14.19 16.62
C ARG A 272 2.76 -14.04 15.17
N SER A 273 1.54 -14.47 14.84
CA SER A 273 0.96 -14.36 13.49
C SER A 273 0.88 -12.92 12.96
N LEU A 274 0.57 -11.95 13.81
CA LEU A 274 0.50 -10.52 13.45
C LEU A 274 1.84 -9.92 13.05
N GLN A 275 2.96 -10.56 13.40
CA GLN A 275 4.30 -10.12 13.04
C GLN A 275 4.85 -10.93 11.86
N THR A 276 4.55 -12.23 11.84
CA THR A 276 5.06 -13.15 10.81
C THR A 276 4.36 -12.97 9.47
N VAL A 277 3.05 -12.67 9.46
CA VAL A 277 2.31 -12.51 8.19
C VAL A 277 2.81 -11.29 7.40
N PRO A 278 2.87 -10.06 7.96
CA PRO A 278 3.43 -8.92 7.23
C PRO A 278 4.88 -9.16 6.82
N PHE A 279 5.67 -9.82 7.66
CA PHE A 279 7.06 -10.16 7.36
C PHE A 279 7.19 -11.01 6.08
N TRP A 280 6.47 -12.13 5.98
CA TRP A 280 6.55 -13.01 4.81
C TRP A 280 5.96 -12.39 3.54
N VAL A 281 4.95 -11.53 3.68
CA VAL A 281 4.40 -10.75 2.56
C VAL A 281 5.46 -9.81 1.95
N LEU A 282 6.42 -9.34 2.75
CA LEU A 282 7.52 -8.49 2.27
C LEU A 282 8.69 -9.28 1.72
N VAL A 283 9.04 -10.41 2.35
CA VAL A 283 10.19 -11.23 1.95
C VAL A 283 9.94 -11.98 0.64
N LEU A 284 8.80 -12.68 0.53
CA LEU A 284 8.58 -13.66 -0.52
C LEU A 284 8.60 -13.05 -1.94
N PRO A 285 7.91 -11.92 -2.24
CA PRO A 285 7.96 -11.33 -3.57
C PRO A 285 9.37 -10.95 -4.00
N MET A 286 10.19 -10.46 -3.07
CA MET A 286 11.55 -10.04 -3.36
C MET A 286 12.49 -11.22 -3.61
N LEU A 287 12.39 -12.29 -2.81
CA LEU A 287 13.19 -13.50 -3.05
C LEU A 287 12.82 -14.16 -4.38
N LEU A 288 11.54 -14.18 -4.75
CA LEU A 288 11.10 -14.67 -6.06
C LEU A 288 11.62 -13.79 -7.20
N ALA A 289 11.64 -12.47 -7.02
CA ALA A 289 12.21 -11.55 -7.99
C ALA A 289 13.72 -11.77 -8.20
N LEU A 290 14.47 -11.98 -7.12
CA LEU A 290 15.89 -12.32 -7.16
C LEU A 290 16.13 -13.67 -7.86
N PHE A 291 15.36 -14.70 -7.50
CA PHE A 291 15.45 -16.02 -8.14
C PHE A 291 15.19 -15.96 -9.65
N LYS A 292 14.25 -15.12 -10.09
CA LYS A 292 13.94 -14.94 -11.51
C LYS A 292 15.01 -14.16 -12.28
N ARG A 293 15.85 -13.38 -11.61
CA ARG A 293 16.79 -12.43 -12.24
C ARG A 293 18.26 -12.83 -12.13
N THR A 294 18.58 -13.78 -11.26
CA THR A 294 19.94 -14.31 -11.16
C THR A 294 20.35 -15.07 -12.41
N LEU A 295 21.63 -14.99 -12.77
CA LEU A 295 22.26 -15.75 -13.85
C LEU A 295 22.85 -17.08 -13.35
N LEU A 296 22.74 -17.36 -12.05
CA LEU A 296 23.15 -18.63 -11.46
C LEU A 296 22.20 -19.77 -11.89
N GLY A 297 22.74 -20.99 -11.98
CA GLY A 297 21.91 -22.18 -12.16
C GLY A 297 20.88 -22.33 -11.05
N SER A 298 19.68 -22.83 -11.37
CA SER A 298 18.51 -22.88 -10.46
C SER A 298 18.80 -23.53 -9.11
N GLY A 299 19.61 -24.60 -9.07
CA GLY A 299 20.01 -25.27 -7.84
C GLY A 299 20.89 -24.38 -6.93
N ALA A 300 21.91 -23.73 -7.52
CA ALA A 300 22.79 -22.82 -6.79
C ALA A 300 22.02 -21.57 -6.32
N ALA A 301 21.13 -21.05 -7.15
CA ALA A 301 20.26 -19.92 -6.80
C ALA A 301 19.37 -20.23 -5.58
N ALA A 302 18.69 -21.38 -5.61
CA ALA A 302 17.84 -21.81 -4.49
C ALA A 302 18.66 -22.00 -3.21
N ALA A 303 19.84 -22.63 -3.29
CA ALA A 303 20.72 -22.83 -2.15
C ALA A 303 21.16 -21.50 -1.51
N MET A 304 21.57 -20.50 -2.31
CA MET A 304 22.00 -19.20 -1.79
C MET A 304 20.86 -18.38 -1.19
N ILE A 305 19.65 -18.46 -1.77
CA ILE A 305 18.46 -17.83 -1.20
C ILE A 305 18.11 -18.44 0.15
N LEU A 306 18.10 -19.77 0.25
CA LEU A 306 17.81 -20.49 1.49
C LEU A 306 18.87 -20.21 2.56
N LEU A 307 20.16 -20.23 2.19
CA LEU A 307 21.25 -19.92 3.10
C LEU A 307 21.18 -18.47 3.60
N GLY A 308 20.91 -17.52 2.70
CA GLY A 308 20.76 -16.11 3.07
C GLY A 308 19.55 -15.87 3.98
N GLY A 309 18.43 -16.56 3.70
CA GLY A 309 17.26 -16.58 4.57
C GLY A 309 17.55 -17.20 5.95
N LEU A 310 18.33 -18.28 6.01
CA LEU A 310 18.76 -18.91 7.26
C LEU A 310 19.64 -17.98 8.09
N LEU A 311 20.64 -17.34 7.47
CA LEU A 311 21.50 -16.34 8.13
C LEU A 311 20.69 -15.15 8.62
N GLY A 312 19.71 -14.71 7.83
CA GLY A 312 18.77 -13.66 8.21
C GLY A 312 17.98 -14.07 9.45
N TRP A 313 17.39 -15.26 9.43
CA TRP A 313 16.64 -15.81 10.55
C TRP A 313 17.48 -15.98 11.82
N LEU A 314 18.69 -16.53 11.71
CA LEU A 314 19.63 -16.64 12.83
C LEU A 314 19.96 -15.27 13.42
N SER A 315 20.19 -14.27 12.56
CA SER A 315 20.40 -12.88 13.00
C SER A 315 19.21 -12.33 13.76
N LEU A 316 17.98 -12.66 13.34
CA LEU A 316 16.77 -12.28 14.09
C LEU A 316 16.72 -12.96 15.47
N GLN A 317 17.11 -14.23 15.57
CA GLN A 317 17.20 -14.92 16.86
C GLN A 317 18.21 -14.25 17.79
N VAL A 318 19.39 -13.88 17.26
CA VAL A 318 20.40 -13.12 18.02
C VAL A 318 19.85 -11.78 18.48
N ILE A 319 19.19 -11.01 17.61
CA ILE A 319 18.54 -9.75 17.98
C ILE A 319 17.51 -9.96 19.09
N GLU A 320 16.69 -11.01 19.00
CA GLU A 320 15.66 -11.30 19.99
C GLU A 320 16.27 -11.68 21.35
N LEU A 321 17.31 -12.52 21.37
CA LEU A 321 18.07 -12.86 22.58
C LEU A 321 18.73 -11.63 23.22
N LEU A 322 19.36 -10.76 22.42
CA LEU A 322 19.97 -9.52 22.92
C LEU A 322 18.92 -8.59 23.52
N ARG A 323 17.73 -8.50 22.90
CA ARG A 323 16.62 -7.70 23.43
C ARG A 323 16.10 -8.26 24.75
N GLU A 324 15.97 -9.58 24.89
CA GLU A 324 15.55 -10.19 26.16
C GLU A 324 16.55 -9.88 27.28
N LYS A 325 17.85 -10.09 27.03
CA LYS A 325 18.91 -9.74 27.97
C LYS A 325 18.88 -8.26 28.38
N ILE A 326 18.68 -7.35 27.42
CA ILE A 326 18.59 -5.92 27.71
C ILE A 326 17.32 -5.57 28.48
N VAL A 327 16.19 -6.20 28.17
CA VAL A 327 14.95 -6.01 28.92
C VAL A 327 15.07 -6.50 30.35
N ASP A 328 15.73 -7.64 30.57
CA ASP A 328 15.96 -8.20 31.91
C ASP A 328 16.98 -7.36 32.68
N TRP A 329 18.03 -6.88 32.03
CA TRP A 329 18.94 -5.91 32.62
C TRP A 329 18.21 -4.64 33.09
N TYR A 330 17.31 -4.09 32.26
CA TYR A 330 16.44 -2.96 32.62
C TYR A 330 15.44 -3.26 33.74
N ARG A 331 15.03 -4.53 33.91
CA ARG A 331 14.17 -4.94 35.04
C ARG A 331 14.94 -4.95 36.35
N LEU A 332 16.16 -5.47 36.32
CA LEU A 332 17.01 -5.64 37.50
C LEU A 332 17.64 -4.31 37.95
N HIS A 333 18.07 -3.47 37.01
CA HIS A 333 18.70 -2.19 37.29
C HIS A 333 17.65 -1.08 37.20
N ARG A 334 16.90 -0.89 38.30
CA ARG A 334 15.79 0.09 38.37
C ARG A 334 16.23 1.53 38.07
N SER A 335 17.47 1.84 38.42
CA SER A 335 18.26 2.97 37.96
C SER A 335 19.00 2.54 36.69
N GLY A 336 18.44 2.83 35.51
CA GLY A 336 19.21 2.70 34.27
C GLY A 336 20.40 3.67 34.27
N PRO A 337 21.16 3.81 33.18
CA PRO A 337 22.16 4.86 33.10
C PRO A 337 21.45 6.20 33.28
N ASN A 338 21.86 7.00 34.27
CA ASN A 338 21.18 8.24 34.67
C ASN A 338 20.87 9.14 33.46
N ALA A 339 21.73 9.15 32.44
CA ALA A 339 21.54 9.92 31.21
C ALA A 339 20.34 9.46 30.37
N VAL A 340 20.14 8.15 30.17
CA VAL A 340 19.02 7.63 29.34
C VAL A 340 17.68 7.86 30.03
N GLN A 341 17.65 7.71 31.35
CA GLN A 341 16.44 7.94 32.14
C GLN A 341 16.08 9.43 32.18
N LYS A 342 17.07 10.32 32.38
CA LYS A 342 16.89 11.77 32.27
C LYS A 342 16.40 12.18 30.89
N LEU A 343 17.03 11.68 29.82
CA LEU A 343 16.60 11.98 28.45
C LEU A 343 15.16 11.52 28.20
N ALA A 344 14.81 10.30 28.61
CA ALA A 344 13.45 9.79 28.48
C ALA A 344 12.43 10.65 29.24
N GLN A 345 12.78 11.12 30.44
CA GLN A 345 11.97 12.05 31.22
C GLN A 345 11.77 13.37 30.47
N THR A 346 12.83 13.96 29.91
CA THR A 346 12.77 15.19 29.11
C THR A 346 11.89 15.02 27.87
N LEU A 347 11.97 13.87 27.19
CA LEU A 347 11.17 13.57 25.99
C LEU A 347 9.69 13.26 26.30
N GLY A 348 9.37 12.98 27.56
CA GLY A 348 8.00 12.83 28.07
C GLY A 348 7.29 11.53 27.68
N SER A 349 5.97 11.58 27.57
CA SER A 349 5.14 10.37 27.40
C SER A 349 5.45 9.63 26.09
N GLY A 350 5.45 8.30 26.15
CA GLY A 350 5.90 7.42 25.07
C GLY A 350 7.40 7.10 25.10
N TYR A 351 8.22 7.91 25.77
CA TYR A 351 9.62 7.61 26.09
C TYR A 351 9.82 7.26 27.57
N TYR A 352 9.08 7.92 28.46
CA TYR A 352 9.08 7.65 29.90
C TYR A 352 7.73 7.16 30.40
N ASN A 353 7.77 6.20 31.33
CA ASN A 353 6.59 5.66 32.01
C ASN A 353 6.59 6.14 33.47
N ALA A 354 5.71 7.09 33.77
CA ALA A 354 5.56 7.67 35.11
C ALA A 354 5.19 6.63 36.18
N ASN A 355 4.44 5.58 35.83
CA ASN A 355 4.00 4.56 36.79
C ASN A 355 5.13 3.64 37.25
N THR A 356 6.10 3.39 36.36
CA THR A 356 7.25 2.52 36.68
C THR A 356 8.51 3.33 36.98
N GLY A 357 8.46 4.65 36.82
CA GLY A 357 9.60 5.53 36.97
C GLY A 357 10.71 5.34 35.92
N GLN A 358 10.45 4.65 34.80
CA GLN A 358 11.48 4.15 33.88
C GLN A 358 11.21 4.50 32.41
N ALA A 359 12.25 4.49 31.59
CA ALA A 359 12.13 4.56 30.14
C ALA A 359 11.31 3.38 29.57
N HIS A 360 10.54 3.63 28.52
CA HIS A 360 9.77 2.59 27.84
C HIS A 360 10.71 1.58 27.17
N ARG A 361 10.55 0.30 27.53
CA ARG A 361 11.35 -0.84 27.02
C ARG A 361 11.37 -0.97 25.50
N GLY A 362 10.36 -0.46 24.80
CA GLY A 362 10.32 -0.50 23.34
C GLY A 362 11.46 0.28 22.68
N HIS A 363 11.92 1.38 23.29
CA HIS A 363 13.07 2.14 22.80
C HIS A 363 14.39 1.41 23.01
N ALA A 364 14.53 0.68 24.13
CA ALA A 364 15.67 -0.22 24.32
C ALA A 364 15.70 -1.30 23.22
N MET A 365 14.55 -1.88 22.87
CA MET A 365 14.47 -2.84 21.76
C MET A 365 14.82 -2.20 20.41
N ALA A 366 14.39 -0.96 20.17
CA ALA A 366 14.75 -0.22 18.96
C ALA A 366 16.26 0.03 18.87
N LEU A 367 16.89 0.47 19.97
CA LEU A 367 18.32 0.71 20.06
C LEU A 367 19.16 -0.55 19.79
N VAL A 368 18.74 -1.72 20.30
CA VAL A 368 19.41 -2.99 19.97
C VAL A 368 19.36 -3.28 18.48
N THR A 369 18.20 -3.04 17.87
CA THR A 369 17.99 -3.28 16.44
C THR A 369 18.85 -2.34 15.61
N MET A 370 18.85 -1.05 15.96
CA MET A 370 19.66 -0.04 15.29
C MET A 370 21.16 -0.28 15.52
N GLY A 371 21.57 -0.71 16.71
CA GLY A 371 22.95 -1.08 17.00
C GLY A 371 23.41 -2.26 16.16
N PHE A 372 22.60 -3.31 16.05
CA PHE A 372 22.88 -4.45 15.19
C PHE A 372 22.99 -4.06 13.71
N LEU A 373 22.04 -3.25 13.21
CA LEU A 373 22.09 -2.72 11.84
C LEU A 373 23.31 -1.80 11.62
N GLY A 374 23.67 -1.01 12.63
CA GLY A 374 24.86 -0.16 12.63
C GLY A 374 26.15 -0.97 12.56
N ILE A 375 26.23 -2.10 13.29
CA ILE A 375 27.35 -3.04 13.18
C ILE A 375 27.44 -3.63 11.78
N ILE A 376 26.32 -4.03 11.17
CA ILE A 376 26.30 -4.52 9.78
C ILE A 376 26.77 -3.42 8.82
N TYR A 377 26.28 -2.19 9.00
CA TYR A 377 26.67 -1.06 8.17
C TYR A 377 28.17 -0.77 8.29
N LEU A 378 28.71 -0.75 9.52
CA LEU A 378 30.14 -0.53 9.77
C LEU A 378 30.97 -1.70 9.22
N ALA A 379 30.58 -2.94 9.46
CA ALA A 379 31.23 -4.11 8.87
C ALA A 379 31.23 -4.02 7.35
N GLY A 380 30.11 -3.61 6.75
CA GLY A 380 30.01 -3.32 5.32
C GLY A 380 30.95 -2.19 4.89
N TYR A 381 31.00 -1.07 5.59
CA TYR A 381 31.89 0.05 5.26
C TYR A 381 33.37 -0.37 5.22
N TRP A 382 33.80 -1.22 6.16
CA TRP A 382 35.19 -1.69 6.21
C TRP A 382 35.48 -2.84 5.23
N GLN A 383 34.54 -3.77 5.05
CA GLN A 383 34.73 -4.95 4.18
C GLN A 383 34.49 -4.64 2.70
N LEU A 384 33.59 -3.71 2.39
CA LEU A 384 33.11 -3.37 1.04
C LEU A 384 33.76 -2.09 0.50
N ASN A 385 34.95 -1.76 0.99
CA ASN A 385 35.76 -0.69 0.43
C ASN A 385 36.04 -1.04 -1.05
N PRO A 386 35.72 -0.16 -2.02
CA PRO A 386 35.84 -0.46 -3.46
C PRO A 386 37.27 -0.82 -3.91
N LYS A 387 38.28 -0.61 -3.06
CA LYS A 387 39.67 -1.05 -3.28
C LYS A 387 39.92 -2.52 -2.93
N SER A 388 38.96 -3.26 -2.37
CA SER A 388 39.12 -4.67 -1.99
C SER A 388 38.59 -5.60 -3.11
N PRO A 389 39.44 -6.44 -3.72
CA PRO A 389 39.05 -7.28 -4.87
C PRO A 389 38.30 -8.57 -4.47
N LEU A 390 38.04 -8.81 -3.18
CA LEU A 390 37.58 -10.11 -2.69
C LEU A 390 36.05 -10.30 -2.75
N PHE A 391 35.25 -9.23 -2.66
CA PHE A 391 33.78 -9.33 -2.62
C PHE A 391 33.11 -8.17 -3.35
N GLU A 392 32.56 -8.45 -4.53
CA GLU A 392 31.76 -7.49 -5.29
C GLU A 392 30.34 -7.43 -4.73
N VAL A 393 29.89 -6.23 -4.35
CA VAL A 393 28.59 -6.01 -3.74
C VAL A 393 27.61 -5.51 -4.78
N PRO A 394 26.45 -6.17 -4.94
CA PRO A 394 25.48 -5.74 -5.94
C PRO A 394 24.91 -4.37 -5.56
N PRO A 395 24.68 -3.45 -6.52
CA PRO A 395 24.13 -2.11 -6.25
C PRO A 395 22.86 -2.11 -5.40
N PHE A 396 22.02 -3.14 -5.55
CA PHE A 396 20.78 -3.29 -4.79
C PHE A 396 21.00 -3.50 -3.28
N ALA A 397 22.17 -4.01 -2.85
CA ALA A 397 22.51 -4.11 -1.44
C ALA A 397 22.59 -2.72 -0.78
N TYR A 398 23.13 -1.72 -1.48
CA TYR A 398 23.18 -0.34 -1.02
C TYR A 398 21.79 0.29 -0.96
N VAL A 399 20.92 -0.01 -1.93
CA VAL A 399 19.51 0.42 -1.92
C VAL A 399 18.79 -0.15 -0.70
N LEU A 400 18.97 -1.43 -0.38
CA LEU A 400 18.41 -2.07 0.82
C LEU A 400 18.99 -1.48 2.10
N GLY A 401 20.29 -1.19 2.15
CA GLY A 401 20.95 -0.52 3.25
C GLY A 401 20.38 0.88 3.52
N LEU A 402 20.29 1.70 2.47
CA LEU A 402 19.70 3.04 2.53
C LEU A 402 18.23 2.97 2.96
N HIS A 403 17.46 2.03 2.40
CA HIS A 403 16.08 1.79 2.79
C HIS A 403 15.95 1.48 4.29
N MET A 404 16.81 0.63 4.86
CA MET A 404 16.79 0.33 6.29
C MET A 404 17.16 1.54 7.16
N ILE A 405 18.16 2.32 6.73
CA ILE A 405 18.57 3.56 7.43
C ILE A 405 17.43 4.56 7.42
N LEU A 406 16.86 4.87 6.25
CA LEU A 406 15.77 5.83 6.10
C LEU A 406 14.51 5.39 6.86
N THR A 407 14.12 4.12 6.75
CA THR A 407 12.96 3.59 7.48
C THR A 407 13.15 3.74 8.99
N SER A 408 14.34 3.44 9.51
CA SER A 408 14.66 3.58 10.94
C SER A 408 14.65 5.04 11.40
N LEU A 409 15.41 5.89 10.70
CA LEU A 409 15.59 7.31 11.06
C LEU A 409 14.27 8.08 10.95
N LEU A 410 13.56 7.93 9.83
CA LEU A 410 12.29 8.63 9.63
C LEU A 410 11.21 8.14 10.60
N SER A 411 11.19 6.84 10.96
CA SER A 411 10.25 6.34 11.96
C SER A 411 10.55 6.87 13.36
N GLY A 412 11.83 7.00 13.71
CA GLY A 412 12.26 7.66 14.96
C GLY A 412 11.87 9.14 14.98
N ALA A 413 12.09 9.85 13.87
CA ALA A 413 11.74 11.25 13.71
C ALA A 413 10.22 11.47 13.81
N THR A 414 9.40 10.69 13.10
CA THR A 414 7.94 10.80 13.18
C THR A 414 7.42 10.50 14.58
N PHE A 415 7.96 9.49 15.27
CA PHE A 415 7.58 9.22 16.65
C PHE A 415 7.83 10.42 17.60
N PHE A 416 8.86 11.21 17.31
CA PHE A 416 9.16 12.44 18.04
C PHE A 416 8.24 13.61 17.63
N ILE A 417 8.24 13.99 16.35
CA ILE A 417 7.62 15.23 15.82
C ILE A 417 6.09 15.14 15.71
N ASP A 418 5.52 13.95 15.48
CA ASP A 418 4.07 13.79 15.30
C ASP A 418 3.29 14.16 16.56
N ARG A 419 3.93 14.04 17.73
CA ARG A 419 3.36 14.54 18.99
C ARG A 419 3.05 16.03 18.92
N TYR A 420 3.92 16.80 18.28
CA TYR A 420 3.81 18.25 18.13
C TYR A 420 3.02 18.64 16.88
N ARG A 421 2.47 17.67 16.15
CA ARG A 421 1.69 17.87 14.90
C ARG A 421 2.50 18.58 13.81
N ILE A 422 3.82 18.42 13.82
CA ILE A 422 4.70 18.95 12.77
C ILE A 422 4.73 17.94 11.62
N PRO A 423 4.36 18.32 10.38
CA PRO A 423 4.43 17.42 9.23
C PRO A 423 5.87 16.98 8.93
N LEU A 424 6.06 15.69 8.66
CA LEU A 424 7.40 15.12 8.38
C LEU A 424 8.08 15.81 7.19
N LEU A 425 7.35 16.07 6.11
CA LEU A 425 7.92 16.71 4.92
C LEU A 425 8.45 18.11 5.23
N THR A 426 7.75 18.90 6.05
CA THR A 426 8.23 20.21 6.49
C THR A 426 9.55 20.07 7.26
N ALA A 427 9.66 19.10 8.17
CA ALA A 427 10.90 18.86 8.91
C ALA A 427 12.06 18.44 7.97
N ILE A 428 11.80 17.57 6.99
CA ILE A 428 12.79 17.17 5.98
C ILE A 428 13.21 18.37 5.14
N THR A 429 12.28 19.17 4.62
CA THR A 429 12.58 20.35 3.81
C THR A 429 13.42 21.37 4.57
N LEU A 430 13.07 21.66 5.83
CA LEU A 430 13.85 22.58 6.66
C LEU A 430 15.25 22.04 6.94
N TYR A 431 15.38 20.75 7.23
CA TYR A 431 16.68 20.11 7.41
C TYR A 431 17.52 20.16 6.13
N SER A 432 16.94 19.82 4.98
CA SER A 432 17.62 19.88 3.68
C SER A 432 18.05 21.31 3.34
N ALA A 433 17.20 22.32 3.58
CA ALA A 433 17.56 23.72 3.36
C ALA A 433 18.70 24.18 4.30
N LEU A 434 18.67 23.75 5.56
CA LEU A 434 19.74 24.05 6.52
C LEU A 434 21.07 23.41 6.08
N VAL A 435 21.05 22.14 5.68
CA VAL A 435 22.23 21.44 5.21
C VAL A 435 22.75 22.07 3.92
N TYR A 436 21.89 22.38 2.96
CA TYR A 436 22.27 23.04 1.70
C TYR A 436 22.94 24.40 1.94
N ASN A 437 22.41 25.21 2.86
CA ASN A 437 22.96 26.52 3.14
C ASN A 437 24.25 26.49 3.99
N THR A 438 24.47 25.43 4.76
CA THR A 438 25.66 25.30 5.62
C THR A 438 26.79 24.49 4.97
N THR A 439 26.44 23.57 4.09
CA THR A 439 27.37 22.66 3.41
C THR A 439 27.41 23.04 1.94
N ARG A 440 28.54 23.56 1.44
CA ARG A 440 28.72 23.89 0.02
C ARG A 440 28.76 22.59 -0.81
N THR A 441 27.59 22.03 -1.10
CA THR A 441 27.45 20.75 -1.83
C THR A 441 27.70 20.86 -3.32
N ASP A 442 27.71 22.08 -3.86
CA ASP A 442 27.90 22.32 -5.28
C ASP A 442 29.39 22.20 -5.65
N HIS A 443 29.71 21.22 -6.49
CA HIS A 443 31.03 21.05 -7.08
C HIS A 443 31.04 21.63 -8.49
N TYR A 444 31.79 22.71 -8.69
CA TYR A 444 31.96 23.32 -10.01
C TYR A 444 33.25 22.79 -10.64
N PHE A 445 33.13 22.15 -11.81
CA PHE A 445 34.27 21.76 -12.62
C PHE A 445 34.51 22.83 -13.69
N SER A 446 35.73 23.36 -13.73
CA SER A 446 36.13 24.29 -14.79
C SER A 446 36.34 23.48 -16.08
N LEU A 447 35.45 23.66 -17.05
CA LEU A 447 35.63 23.12 -18.39
C LEU A 447 36.65 24.00 -19.11
N TYR A 448 37.88 23.52 -19.25
CA TYR A 448 38.85 24.14 -20.15
C TYR A 448 38.39 23.83 -21.57
N ARG A 449 37.90 24.87 -22.24
CA ARG A 449 37.43 24.77 -23.61
C ARG A 449 38.65 24.70 -24.53
N GLU A 450 39.22 23.51 -24.73
CA GLU A 450 39.90 23.27 -25.99
C GLU A 450 38.83 23.24 -27.08
N VAL A 451 38.65 24.40 -27.73
CA VAL A 451 37.85 24.54 -28.95
C VAL A 451 38.65 23.91 -30.09
N LEU A 452 38.80 22.59 -30.08
CA LEU A 452 38.92 21.91 -31.36
C LEU A 452 37.49 21.86 -31.91
N PRO A 453 37.18 22.48 -33.06
CA PRO A 453 35.88 22.33 -33.67
C PRO A 453 35.66 20.83 -33.88
N ALA A 454 34.74 20.25 -33.11
CA ALA A 454 34.37 18.85 -33.30
C ALA A 454 33.88 18.75 -34.75
N PRO A 455 34.49 17.88 -35.59
CA PRO A 455 34.09 17.74 -36.99
C PRO A 455 32.60 17.45 -37.06
N ALA A 456 31.93 17.93 -38.11
CA ALA A 456 30.53 17.59 -38.31
C ALA A 456 30.41 16.06 -38.32
N ILE A 457 29.35 15.50 -37.70
CA ILE A 457 29.19 14.03 -37.61
C ILE A 457 29.31 13.37 -38.99
N ALA A 458 28.79 14.01 -40.03
CA ALA A 458 28.92 13.56 -41.42
C ALA A 458 30.38 13.50 -41.91
N GLU A 459 31.21 14.48 -41.55
CA GLU A 459 32.64 14.51 -41.90
C GLU A 459 33.42 13.45 -41.13
N ALA A 460 33.14 13.28 -39.83
CA ALA A 460 33.78 12.27 -39.01
C ALA A 460 33.45 10.84 -39.50
N VAL A 461 32.18 10.59 -39.85
CA VAL A 461 31.74 9.31 -40.42
C VAL A 461 32.34 9.09 -41.81
N SER A 462 32.37 10.10 -42.68
CA SER A 462 32.97 9.98 -44.02
C SER A 462 34.47 9.69 -43.95
N ALA A 463 35.19 10.37 -43.06
CA ALA A 463 36.61 10.11 -42.83
C ALA A 463 36.86 8.69 -42.30
N ARG A 464 35.97 8.17 -41.46
CA ARG A 464 36.09 6.81 -40.90
C ARG A 464 35.71 5.72 -41.91
N LEU A 465 34.75 5.97 -42.79
CA LEU A 465 34.40 5.08 -43.90
C LEU A 465 35.54 4.98 -44.91
N ALA A 466 36.18 6.11 -45.25
CA ALA A 466 37.35 6.13 -46.13
C ALA A 466 38.53 5.30 -45.56
N LEU A 467 38.71 5.31 -44.22
CA LEU A 467 39.70 4.46 -43.55
C LEU A 467 39.31 2.97 -43.58
N ALA A 468 38.02 2.63 -43.50
CA ALA A 468 37.57 1.24 -43.60
C ALA A 468 37.78 0.66 -45.00
N ASP A 469 37.53 1.44 -46.06
CA ASP A 469 37.77 1.04 -47.45
C ASP A 469 39.26 0.73 -47.70
N SER A 470 40.17 1.46 -47.04
CA SER A 470 41.62 1.21 -47.12
C SER A 470 42.11 -0.03 -46.33
N SER A 471 41.24 -0.65 -45.53
CA SER A 471 41.54 -1.82 -44.69
C SER A 471 40.80 -3.09 -45.11
N ALA A 472 40.20 -3.09 -46.30
CA ALA A 472 39.45 -4.21 -46.84
C ALA A 472 40.33 -5.46 -46.98
N ASP A 473 39.83 -6.58 -46.45
CA ASP A 473 40.48 -7.89 -46.57
C ASP A 473 40.52 -8.36 -48.04
N SER A 474 41.27 -9.42 -48.33
CA SER A 474 41.49 -9.98 -49.70
C SER A 474 40.22 -10.34 -50.50
N SER A 475 39.04 -10.25 -49.89
CA SER A 475 37.71 -10.43 -50.51
C SER A 475 37.01 -9.13 -50.94
N GLY A 476 37.60 -7.96 -50.68
CA GLY A 476 37.12 -6.65 -51.16
C GLY A 476 35.89 -6.08 -50.45
N LYS A 477 35.46 -6.63 -49.30
CA LYS A 477 34.32 -6.09 -48.53
C LYS A 477 34.75 -5.75 -47.10
N GLY A 478 34.86 -4.46 -46.80
CA GLY A 478 35.08 -3.96 -45.44
C GLY A 478 33.86 -4.21 -44.54
N ILE A 479 34.09 -4.66 -43.31
CA ILE A 479 33.01 -4.83 -42.32
C ILE A 479 32.74 -3.48 -41.65
N VAL A 480 31.47 -3.06 -41.64
CA VAL A 480 31.00 -1.85 -40.94
C VAL A 480 30.29 -2.26 -39.66
N THR A 481 30.83 -1.83 -38.52
CA THR A 481 30.27 -2.08 -37.20
C THR A 481 29.68 -0.80 -36.61
N LEU A 482 28.41 -0.88 -36.22
CA LEU A 482 27.71 0.14 -35.44
C LEU A 482 27.48 -0.39 -34.03
N VAL A 483 27.96 0.34 -33.02
CA VAL A 483 27.75 -0.04 -31.62
C VAL A 483 26.61 0.79 -31.04
N CYS A 484 25.57 0.12 -30.57
CA CYS A 484 24.44 0.75 -29.88
C CYS A 484 24.45 0.34 -28.41
N ALA A 485 24.99 1.19 -27.53
CA ALA A 485 25.13 0.92 -26.11
C ALA A 485 24.00 1.56 -25.29
N SER A 486 23.13 0.74 -24.71
CA SER A 486 22.04 1.19 -23.86
C SER A 486 22.53 1.69 -22.49
N GLY A 487 21.85 2.70 -21.95
CA GLY A 487 22.06 3.15 -20.58
C GLY A 487 21.61 2.13 -19.51
N GLY A 488 22.08 2.36 -18.28
CA GLY A 488 21.74 1.50 -17.13
C GLY A 488 22.65 1.67 -15.92
N GLY A 489 23.27 2.85 -15.75
CA GLY A 489 24.22 3.14 -14.67
C GLY A 489 25.54 2.37 -14.77
N ILE A 490 26.23 2.22 -13.64
CA ILE A 490 27.58 1.64 -13.55
C ILE A 490 27.64 0.22 -14.13
N GLN A 491 26.60 -0.60 -13.94
CA GLN A 491 26.53 -1.96 -14.50
C GLN A 491 26.49 -1.95 -16.04
N ALA A 492 25.78 -0.99 -16.66
CA ALA A 492 25.80 -0.84 -18.12
C ALA A 492 27.16 -0.33 -18.63
N ALA A 493 27.88 0.46 -17.83
CA ALA A 493 29.25 0.88 -18.15
C ALA A 493 30.21 -0.32 -18.16
N ALA A 494 30.20 -1.12 -17.08
CA ALA A 494 31.00 -2.32 -16.96
C ALA A 494 30.68 -3.34 -18.06
N TRP A 495 29.39 -3.58 -18.34
CA TRP A 495 28.96 -4.49 -19.42
C TRP A 495 29.39 -4.00 -20.80
N THR A 496 29.21 -2.71 -21.10
CA THR A 496 29.62 -2.12 -22.39
C THR A 496 31.13 -2.26 -22.58
N ALA A 497 31.92 -1.92 -21.56
CA ALA A 497 33.36 -2.12 -21.59
C ALA A 497 33.72 -3.58 -21.80
N ARG A 498 33.12 -4.52 -21.05
CA ARG A 498 33.39 -5.96 -21.14
C ARG A 498 33.09 -6.54 -22.52
N VAL A 499 31.98 -6.12 -23.15
CA VAL A 499 31.61 -6.58 -24.49
C VAL A 499 32.59 -6.03 -25.53
N LEU A 500 32.92 -4.74 -25.48
CA LEU A 500 33.81 -4.13 -26.46
C LEU A 500 35.24 -4.67 -26.34
N THR A 501 35.77 -4.81 -25.13
CA THR A 501 37.10 -5.40 -24.92
C THR A 501 37.11 -6.90 -25.26
N GLY A 502 36.08 -7.66 -24.89
CA GLY A 502 35.98 -9.09 -25.23
C GLY A 502 35.84 -9.35 -26.73
N LEU A 503 35.12 -8.50 -27.46
CA LEU A 503 35.06 -8.56 -28.93
C LEU A 503 36.42 -8.23 -29.55
N GLN A 504 37.16 -7.26 -28.99
CA GLN A 504 38.52 -6.96 -29.43
C GLN A 504 39.52 -8.08 -29.11
N GLU A 505 39.40 -8.75 -27.97
CA GLU A 505 40.24 -9.92 -27.62
C GLU A 505 39.99 -11.10 -28.56
N SER A 506 38.72 -11.37 -28.90
CA SER A 506 38.34 -12.52 -29.72
C SER A 506 38.59 -12.32 -31.22
N ILE A 507 38.34 -11.12 -31.74
CA ILE A 507 38.44 -10.80 -33.18
C ILE A 507 39.80 -10.13 -33.51
N GLY A 508 40.50 -9.60 -32.51
CA GLY A 508 41.75 -8.88 -32.68
C GLY A 508 41.55 -7.45 -33.24
N PRO A 509 42.60 -6.84 -33.83
CA PRO A 509 42.59 -5.43 -34.23
C PRO A 509 41.61 -5.10 -35.36
N ALA A 510 41.03 -6.10 -36.03
CA ALA A 510 40.01 -5.91 -37.06
C ALA A 510 38.70 -5.36 -36.48
N PHE A 511 38.29 -5.77 -35.28
CA PHE A 511 37.05 -5.30 -34.65
C PHE A 511 37.04 -3.78 -34.40
N PRO A 512 37.98 -3.19 -33.63
CA PRO A 512 37.99 -1.74 -33.41
C PRO A 512 38.18 -0.92 -34.69
N ARG A 513 38.82 -1.47 -35.73
CA ARG A 513 38.92 -0.82 -37.06
C ARG A 513 37.58 -0.78 -37.80
N SER A 514 36.76 -1.82 -37.62
CA SER A 514 35.42 -1.89 -38.23
C SER A 514 34.41 -0.94 -37.61
N ILE A 515 34.65 -0.44 -36.39
CA ILE A 515 33.71 0.45 -35.69
C ILE A 515 33.69 1.83 -36.37
N GLN A 516 32.53 2.17 -36.92
CA GLN A 516 32.28 3.45 -37.61
C GLN A 516 31.61 4.47 -36.69
N LEU A 517 30.69 4.01 -35.85
CA LEU A 517 29.92 4.87 -34.97
C LEU A 517 29.55 4.10 -33.70
N ILE A 518 29.60 4.82 -32.58
CA ILE A 518 29.09 4.36 -31.30
C ILE A 518 28.00 5.31 -30.84
N SER A 519 26.76 4.82 -30.80
CA SER A 519 25.62 5.51 -30.21
C SER A 519 25.41 4.97 -28.81
N ALA A 520 25.74 5.76 -27.79
CA ALA A 520 25.71 5.33 -26.40
C ALA A 520 24.96 6.33 -25.51
N THR A 521 24.27 5.83 -24.48
CA THR A 521 23.54 6.67 -23.52
C THR A 521 23.90 6.32 -22.06
N SER A 522 23.95 7.31 -21.17
CA SER A 522 24.15 7.14 -19.72
C SER A 522 25.35 6.21 -19.40
N GLY A 523 25.13 5.11 -18.66
CA GLY A 523 26.18 4.12 -18.34
C GLY A 523 26.86 3.53 -19.58
N GLY A 524 26.12 3.32 -20.67
CA GLY A 524 26.71 2.88 -21.93
C GLY A 524 27.73 3.90 -22.47
N SER A 525 27.45 5.20 -22.34
CA SER A 525 28.39 6.26 -22.73
C SER A 525 29.66 6.24 -21.89
N VAL A 526 29.53 5.97 -20.58
CA VAL A 526 30.69 5.86 -19.67
C VAL A 526 31.54 4.65 -20.03
N GLY A 527 30.94 3.48 -20.28
CA GLY A 527 31.67 2.29 -20.72
C GLY A 527 32.39 2.50 -22.06
N THR A 528 31.71 3.14 -23.02
CA THR A 528 32.32 3.56 -24.29
C THR A 528 33.45 4.57 -24.08
N LEU A 529 33.30 5.54 -23.18
CA LEU A 529 34.33 6.53 -22.87
C LEU A 529 35.62 5.85 -22.40
N TYR A 530 35.53 4.93 -21.42
CA TYR A 530 36.72 4.20 -20.95
C TYR A 530 37.34 3.32 -22.02
N TYR A 531 36.51 2.66 -22.84
CA TYR A 531 36.99 1.88 -23.97
C TYR A 531 37.76 2.75 -24.98
N LEU A 532 37.21 3.90 -25.36
CA LEU A 532 37.87 4.83 -26.30
C LEU A 532 39.07 5.56 -25.69
N ALA A 533 39.05 5.84 -24.38
CA ALA A 533 40.17 6.49 -23.69
C ALA A 533 41.44 5.62 -23.66
N ALA A 534 41.30 4.29 -23.83
CA ALA A 534 42.42 3.37 -23.99
C ALA A 534 43.07 3.41 -25.39
N PHE A 535 42.53 4.20 -26.33
CA PHE A 535 43.08 4.34 -27.67
C PHE A 535 44.18 5.40 -27.67
N ASP A 536 45.35 5.05 -28.22
CA ASP A 536 46.47 5.98 -28.37
C ASP A 536 46.12 7.07 -29.40
N PRO A 537 46.24 8.38 -29.07
CA PRO A 537 45.92 9.48 -29.97
C PRO A 537 46.74 9.52 -31.27
N HIS A 538 47.93 8.90 -31.29
CA HIS A 538 48.86 8.90 -32.40
C HIS A 538 48.93 7.55 -33.14
N ARG A 539 48.55 6.45 -32.48
CA ARG A 539 48.60 5.08 -33.04
C ARG A 539 47.23 4.44 -33.28
N GLY A 540 46.15 5.06 -32.78
CA GLY A 540 44.75 4.78 -33.15
C GLY A 540 44.14 3.47 -32.64
N LEU A 541 44.92 2.54 -32.08
CA LEU A 541 44.44 1.31 -31.45
C LEU A 541 45.13 1.13 -30.10
N PRO A 542 44.48 0.53 -29.09
CA PRO A 542 45.18 0.07 -27.89
C PRO A 542 46.22 -0.97 -28.34
N THR A 543 47.48 -0.56 -28.46
CA THR A 543 48.57 -1.46 -28.91
C THR A 543 48.96 -2.51 -27.86
N ARG A 544 48.34 -2.51 -26.68
CA ARG A 544 48.65 -3.43 -25.58
C ARG A 544 47.38 -4.16 -25.10
N PRO A 545 47.16 -5.41 -25.52
CA PRO A 545 46.07 -6.27 -25.02
C PRO A 545 46.05 -6.38 -23.49
N GLU A 546 47.21 -6.23 -22.85
CA GLU A 546 47.43 -6.27 -21.40
C GLU A 546 46.64 -5.20 -20.62
N LEU A 547 46.22 -4.10 -21.26
CA LEU A 547 45.49 -3.00 -20.63
C LEU A 547 43.96 -3.12 -20.75
N LEU A 548 43.45 -4.10 -21.50
CA LEU A 548 42.00 -4.30 -21.69
C LEU A 548 41.26 -4.67 -20.39
N PRO A 549 41.85 -5.43 -19.43
CA PRO A 549 41.25 -5.62 -18.11
C PRO A 549 41.12 -4.30 -17.33
N GLU A 550 42.10 -3.40 -17.42
CA GLU A 550 42.06 -2.11 -16.72
C GLU A 550 40.92 -1.20 -17.22
N VAL A 551 40.51 -1.33 -18.49
CA VAL A 551 39.34 -0.64 -19.05
C VAL A 551 38.05 -1.08 -18.37
N ILE A 552 37.89 -2.37 -18.10
CA ILE A 552 36.72 -2.93 -17.43
C ILE A 552 36.72 -2.48 -15.96
N ASP A 553 37.87 -2.52 -15.30
CA ASP A 553 38.02 -2.09 -13.91
C ASP A 553 37.73 -0.59 -13.76
N ALA A 554 38.24 0.25 -14.67
CA ALA A 554 37.96 1.68 -14.67
C ALA A 554 36.47 1.98 -14.94
N ALA A 555 35.84 1.27 -15.88
CA ALA A 555 34.42 1.44 -16.18
C ALA A 555 33.49 0.93 -15.07
N SER A 556 33.91 -0.08 -14.31
CA SER A 556 33.16 -0.64 -13.18
C SER A 556 33.38 0.12 -11.87
N ALA A 557 34.54 0.77 -11.71
CA ALA A 557 34.86 1.60 -10.55
C ALA A 557 34.40 3.06 -10.69
N SER A 558 34.04 3.51 -11.91
CA SER A 558 33.61 4.87 -12.16
C SER A 558 32.29 5.17 -11.44
N SER A 559 32.32 6.12 -10.50
CA SER A 559 31.16 6.57 -9.74
C SER A 559 30.53 7.85 -10.31
N LEU A 560 30.69 8.13 -11.61
CA LEU A 560 30.06 9.29 -12.26
C LEU A 560 28.57 9.41 -11.90
#